data_AF-A0A353RFG6-F1
#
_entry.id   AF-A0A353RFG6-F1
#
_cell.length_a   1.000
_cell.length_b   1.000
_cell.length_c   1.000
_cell.angle_alpha   90.00
_cell.angle_beta   90.00
_cell.angle_gamma   90.00
#
_symmetry.space_group_name_H-M   'P 1'
#
loop_
_entity.id
_entity.type
_entity.pdbx_description
1 polymer ?
#
loop_
_entity_poly.entity_id
_entity_poly.type
_entity_poly.pdbx_seq_one_letter_code
_entity_poly.pdbx_strand_id
1 'polypeptide(L)'
;MDVVFAVWNSFLQLIRQFRPSDALDIILVTFIIYNFIKLLRETRAGQLVKGILILLILWGLSHLLQLYMMETILNYVFQFSLIALMIIFQPEARRALEQ
;
A
#
# COMPACT_ATOMS: atom_id res chain seq x y z
N MET A 1 2.77 0.98 43.29
CA MET A 1 2.02 -0.21 42.82
C MET A 1 1.00 0.17 41.75
N ASP A 2 0.36 1.34 41.84
CA ASP A 2 -0.74 1.76 40.95
C ASP A 2 -0.34 2.02 39.49
N VAL A 3 0.89 2.49 39.26
CA VAL A 3 1.43 2.72 37.91
C VAL A 3 1.51 1.40 37.11
N VAL A 4 1.89 0.30 37.76
CA VAL A 4 2.00 -1.02 37.10
C VAL A 4 0.62 -1.51 36.67
N PHE A 5 -0.40 -1.35 37.52
CA PHE A 5 -1.77 -1.71 37.17
C PHE A 5 -2.36 -0.81 36.09
N ALA A 6 -2.03 0.49 36.09
CA ALA A 6 -2.48 1.42 35.05
C ALA A 6 -1.87 1.08 33.67
N VAL A 7 -0.58 0.76 33.63
CA VAL A 7 0.10 0.32 32.39
C VAL A 7 -0.47 -1.01 31.91
N TRP A 8 -0.71 -1.95 32.83
CA TRP A 8 -1.30 -3.25 32.53
C TRP A 8 -2.70 -3.13 31.91
N ASN A 9 -3.57 -2.30 32.50
CA ASN A 9 -4.92 -2.08 32.01
C ASN A 9 -4.94 -1.34 30.66
N SER A 10 -4.01 -0.42 30.45
CA SER A 10 -3.84 0.27 29.15
C SER A 10 -3.47 -0.71 28.06
N PHE A 11 -2.55 -1.63 28.34
CA PHE A 11 -2.14 -2.67 27.40
C PHE A 11 -3.27 -3.65 27.07
N LEU A 12 -4.03 -4.10 28.08
CA LEU A 12 -5.19 -4.96 27.87
C LEU A 12 -6.28 -4.28 27.05
N GLN A 13 -6.48 -2.97 27.20
CA GLN A 13 -7.44 -2.22 26.39
C GLN A 13 -7.03 -2.15 24.91
N LEU A 14 -5.74 -1.98 24.62
CA LEU A 14 -5.23 -1.96 23.24
C LEU A 14 -5.47 -3.30 22.53
N ILE A 15 -5.17 -4.42 23.19
CA ILE A 15 -5.41 -5.75 22.61
C ILE A 15 -6.90 -6.02 22.39
N ARG A 16 -7.75 -5.55 23.29
CA ARG A 16 -9.21 -5.78 23.21
C ARG A 16 -9.88 -4.95 22.11
N GLN A 17 -9.17 -3.95 21.57
CA GLN A 17 -9.66 -3.09 20.50
C GLN A 17 -9.47 -3.70 19.11
N PHE A 18 -8.72 -4.80 18.99
CA PHE A 18 -8.44 -5.47 17.73
C PHE A 18 -9.71 -6.11 17.16
N ARG A 19 -10.16 -5.60 16.01
CA ARG A 19 -11.35 -6.06 15.32
C ARG A 19 -11.00 -7.16 14.31
N PRO A 20 -11.92 -8.08 14.00
CA PRO A 20 -11.71 -9.07 12.93
C PRO A 20 -11.41 -8.44 11.55
N SER A 21 -11.89 -7.21 11.31
CA SER A 21 -11.53 -6.41 10.14
C SER A 21 -10.04 -6.12 10.05
N ASP A 22 -9.37 -5.93 11.19
CA ASP A 22 -7.94 -5.59 11.25
C ASP A 22 -7.09 -6.81 10.87
N ALA A 23 -7.52 -8.01 11.26
CA ALA A 23 -6.91 -9.26 10.82
C ALA A 23 -7.03 -9.46 9.30
N LEU A 24 -8.23 -9.19 8.75
CA LEU A 24 -8.47 -9.23 7.31
C LEU A 24 -7.60 -8.21 6.58
N ASP A 25 -7.47 -7.00 7.11
CA ASP A 25 -6.64 -5.94 6.54
C ASP A 25 -5.17 -6.40 6.45
N ILE A 26 -4.61 -6.93 7.53
CA ILE A 26 -3.21 -7.43 7.56
C ILE A 26 -2.97 -8.54 6.52
N ILE A 27 -3.89 -9.51 6.40
CA ILE A 27 -3.77 -10.60 5.44
C ILE A 27 -3.79 -10.06 4.01
N LEU A 28 -4.71 -9.14 3.73
CA LEU A 28 -4.91 -8.57 2.41
C LEU A 28 -3.69 -7.72 2.00
N VAL A 29 -3.20 -6.86 2.91
CA VAL A 29 -1.95 -6.09 2.75
C VAL A 29 -0.76 -6.99 2.44
N THR A 30 -0.59 -8.07 3.22
CA THR A 30 0.55 -8.99 3.07
C THR A 30 0.50 -9.70 1.71
N PHE A 31 -0.67 -10.19 1.30
CA PHE A 31 -0.87 -10.83 0.00
C PHE A 31 -0.54 -9.89 -1.15
N ILE A 32 -0.94 -8.63 -1.05
CA ILE A 32 -0.68 -7.58 -2.04
C ILE A 32 0.81 -7.31 -2.19
N ILE A 33 1.51 -7.09 -1.07
CA ILE A 33 2.95 -6.80 -1.07
C ILE A 33 3.70 -7.96 -1.74
N TYR A 34 3.35 -9.21 -1.41
CA TYR A 34 3.93 -10.39 -2.03
C TYR A 34 3.74 -10.40 -3.55
N ASN A 35 2.52 -10.11 -4.04
CA ASN A 35 2.24 -10.04 -5.47
C ASN A 35 2.97 -8.87 -6.16
N PHE A 36 3.09 -7.74 -5.48
CA PHE A 36 3.82 -6.57 -5.99
C PHE A 36 5.31 -6.90 -6.19
N ILE A 37 5.94 -7.58 -5.22
CA ILE A 37 7.33 -8.06 -5.33
C ILE A 37 7.47 -9.02 -6.52
N LYS A 38 6.52 -9.92 -6.72
CA LYS A 38 6.54 -10.85 -7.86
C LYS A 38 6.43 -10.14 -9.22
N LEU A 39 5.71 -9.02 -9.28
CA LEU A 39 5.55 -8.20 -10.48
C LEU A 39 6.87 -7.56 -10.95
N LEU A 40 7.78 -7.28 -10.02
CA LEU A 40 9.09 -6.65 -10.31
C LEU A 40 10.00 -7.49 -11.22
N ARG A 41 9.60 -8.73 -11.56
CA ARG A 41 10.38 -9.67 -12.37
C ARG A 41 10.14 -9.56 -13.88
N GLU A 42 9.23 -8.70 -14.34
CA GLU A 42 8.86 -8.54 -15.74
C GLU A 42 9.42 -7.25 -16.41
N THR A 43 9.20 -7.10 -17.71
CA THR A 43 9.75 -6.00 -18.54
C THR A 43 9.29 -4.61 -18.09
N ARG A 44 10.17 -3.60 -18.20
CA ARG A 44 10.02 -2.26 -17.60
C ARG A 44 8.67 -1.57 -17.89
N ALA A 45 8.20 -1.58 -19.14
CA ALA A 45 6.96 -0.90 -19.52
C ALA A 45 5.70 -1.68 -19.09
N GLY A 46 5.69 -3.01 -19.25
CA GLY A 46 4.58 -3.86 -18.82
C GLY A 46 4.42 -3.89 -17.30
N GLN A 47 5.53 -3.79 -16.58
CA GLN A 47 5.55 -3.72 -15.12
C GLN A 47 4.88 -2.46 -14.59
N LEU A 48 5.11 -1.29 -15.21
CA LEU A 48 4.46 -0.03 -14.81
C LEU A 48 2.95 -0.11 -14.98
N VAL A 49 2.49 -0.57 -16.14
CA VAL A 49 1.05 -0.71 -16.43
C VAL A 49 0.40 -1.68 -15.45
N LYS A 50 1.00 -2.86 -15.24
CA LYS A 50 0.47 -3.84 -14.26
C LYS A 50 0.49 -3.28 -12.83
N GLY A 51 1.52 -2.50 -12.47
CA GLY A 51 1.64 -1.89 -11.14
C GLY A 51 0.54 -0.86 -10.89
N ILE A 52 0.28 0.02 -11.85
CA ILE A 52 -0.82 1.00 -11.78
C ILE A 52 -2.17 0.29 -11.70
N LEU A 53 -2.39 -0.74 -12.52
CA LEU A 53 -3.64 -1.50 -12.53
C LEU A 53 -3.92 -2.16 -11.17
N ILE A 54 -2.90 -2.77 -10.56
CA ILE A 54 -2.98 -3.36 -9.23
C ILE A 54 -3.31 -2.27 -8.21
N LEU A 55 -2.58 -1.15 -8.18
CA LEU A 55 -2.84 -0.07 -7.23
C LEU A 55 -4.28 0.46 -7.30
N LEU A 56 -4.85 0.59 -8.50
CA LEU A 56 -6.25 1.01 -8.68
C LEU A 56 -7.26 0.00 -8.12
N ILE A 57 -7.06 -1.30 -8.39
CA ILE A 57 -7.92 -2.37 -7.83
C ILE A 57 -7.87 -2.34 -6.30
N LEU A 58 -6.68 -2.18 -5.74
CA LEU A 58 -6.47 -2.19 -4.29
C LEU A 58 -7.06 -0.98 -3.61
N TRP A 59 -7.00 0.18 -4.24
CA TRP A 59 -7.67 1.37 -3.74
C TRP A 59 -9.18 1.20 -3.70
N GLY A 60 -9.77 0.65 -4.77
CA GLY A 60 -11.20 0.34 -4.81
C GLY A 60 -11.63 -0.66 -3.74
N LEU A 61 -10.84 -1.74 -3.55
CA LEU A 61 -11.09 -2.73 -2.51
C LEU A 61 -10.92 -2.15 -1.11
N SER A 62 -9.89 -1.33 -0.88
CA SER A 62 -9.64 -0.67 0.40
C SER A 62 -10.78 0.26 0.78
N HIS A 63 -11.30 1.02 -0.18
CA HIS A 63 -12.43 1.91 0.05
C HIS A 63 -13.72 1.14 0.34
N LEU A 64 -13.98 0.06 -0.42
CA LEU A 64 -15.18 -0.76 -0.25
C LEU A 64 -15.20 -1.52 1.09
N LEU A 65 -14.04 -2.01 1.52
CA LEU A 65 -13.87 -2.79 2.75
C LEU A 65 -13.52 -1.91 3.98
N GLN A 66 -13.45 -0.58 3.81
CA GLN A 66 -13.10 0.39 4.87
C GLN A 66 -11.76 0.09 5.57
N LEU A 67 -10.76 -0.33 4.78
CA LEU A 67 -9.42 -0.69 5.26
C LEU A 67 -8.58 0.57 5.50
N TYR A 68 -8.64 1.10 6.73
CA TYR A 68 -8.05 2.40 7.07
C TYR A 68 -6.54 2.48 6.82
N MET A 69 -5.81 1.42 7.17
CA MET A 69 -4.35 1.39 7.00
C MET A 69 -3.99 1.30 5.52
N MET A 70 -4.65 0.42 4.77
CA MET A 70 -4.42 0.27 3.34
C MET A 70 -4.74 1.55 2.58
N GLU A 71 -5.87 2.20 2.89
CA GLU A 71 -6.26 3.46 2.28
C GLU A 71 -5.23 4.55 2.53
N THR A 72 -4.72 4.63 3.76
CA THR A 72 -3.66 5.58 4.14
C THR A 72 -2.38 5.34 3.33
N ILE A 73 -1.92 4.10 3.22
CA ILE A 73 -0.70 3.75 2.45
C ILE A 73 -0.91 4.08 0.97
N LEU A 74 -2.04 3.69 0.38
CA LEU A 74 -2.34 3.93 -1.02
C LEU A 74 -2.45 5.43 -1.33
N ASN A 75 -3.05 6.22 -0.43
CA ASN A 75 -3.12 7.68 -0.60
C ASN A 75 -1.72 8.31 -0.67
N TYR A 76 -0.78 7.89 0.19
CA TYR A 76 0.61 8.34 0.07
C TYR A 76 1.25 7.90 -1.25
N VAL A 77 1.04 6.64 -1.66
CA VAL A 77 1.56 6.14 -2.95
C VAL A 77 1.03 6.96 -4.12
N PHE A 78 -0.28 7.26 -4.16
CA PHE A 78 -0.87 8.08 -5.21
C PHE A 78 -0.37 9.53 -5.18
N GLN A 79 -0.17 10.11 -4.00
CA GLN A 79 0.38 11.47 -3.86
C GLN A 79 1.76 11.59 -4.52
N PHE A 80 2.63 10.58 -4.33
CA PHE A 80 3.97 10.56 -4.95
C PHE A 80 4.00 9.95 -6.35
N SER A 81 2.89 9.32 -6.80
CA SER A 81 2.84 8.60 -8.08
C SER A 81 3.10 9.50 -9.28
N LEU A 82 2.57 10.73 -9.30
CA LEU A 82 2.79 11.68 -10.41
C LEU A 82 4.28 12.02 -10.59
N ILE A 83 4.98 12.27 -9.48
CA ILE A 83 6.41 12.59 -9.49
C ILE A 83 7.22 11.35 -9.90
N ALA A 84 6.91 10.19 -9.33
CA ALA A 84 7.55 8.93 -9.71
C ALA A 84 7.35 8.63 -11.20
N LEU A 85 6.14 8.84 -11.73
CA LEU A 85 5.81 8.62 -13.12
C LEU A 85 6.59 9.57 -14.04
N MET A 86 6.66 10.87 -13.68
CA MET A 86 7.47 11.85 -14.39
C MET A 86 8.96 11.48 -14.42
N ILE A 87 9.54 11.05 -13.30
CA ILE A 87 10.96 10.63 -13.21
C ILE A 87 11.21 9.36 -14.01
N ILE A 88 10.30 8.38 -13.92
CA ILE A 88 10.45 7.09 -14.60
C ILE A 88 10.33 7.25 -16.11
N PHE A 89 9.46 8.13 -16.61
CA PHE A 89 9.29 8.36 -18.05
C PHE A 89 10.23 9.42 -18.64
N GLN A 90 10.97 10.17 -17.81
CA GLN A 90 11.96 11.15 -18.30
C GLN A 90 12.98 10.55 -19.30
N PRO A 91 13.61 9.38 -19.04
CA PRO A 91 14.56 8.76 -19.97
C PRO A 91 13.94 8.39 -21.32
N GLU A 92 12.71 7.88 -21.31
CA GLU A 92 11.96 7.46 -22.49
C GLU A 92 11.49 8.67 -23.31
N ALA A 93 10.98 9.72 -22.65
CA ALA A 93 10.60 10.97 -23.31
C ALA A 93 11.80 11.63 -24.01
N ARG A 94 12.97 11.58 -23.38
CA ARG A 94 14.22 12.04 -24.01
C ARG A 94 14.60 11.20 -25.22
N ARG A 95 14.57 9.87 -25.10
CA ARG A 95 14.87 8.95 -26.22
C ARG A 95 13.94 9.14 -27.41
N ALA A 96 12.67 9.43 -27.16
CA ALA A 96 11.69 9.69 -28.23
C ALA A 96 11.90 11.02 -28.96
N LEU A 97 12.65 11.96 -28.38
CA LEU A 97 13.00 13.25 -28.99
C LEU A 97 14.37 13.23 -29.67
N GLU A 98 15.28 12.33 -29.25
CA GLU A 98 16.60 12.14 -29.86
C GLU A 98 16.56 11.18 -31.07
N GLN A 99 15.48 10.41 -31.23
CA GLN A 99 15.16 9.60 -32.42
C GLN A 99 14.26 10.38 -33.38
#